data_AF-B0ESF0-F1
#
_entry.id   AF-B0ESF0-F1
#
_cell.length_a   1.000
_cell.length_b   1.000
_cell.length_c   1.000
_cell.angle_alpha   90.00
_cell.angle_beta   90.00
_cell.angle_gamma   90.00
#
_symmetry.space_group_name_H-M   'P 1'
#
loop_
_entity.id
_entity.type
_entity.pdbx_description
1 polymer ?
#
loop_
_entity_poly.entity_id
_entity_poly.type
_entity_poly.pdbx_seq_one_letter_code
_entity_poly.pdbx_strand_id
1 'polypeptide(L)'
;MKLGYNEIMIVSMYFNDINDFINLEMGVKRFQGNIERFHFNPIPLNEYSRKLFPNIETFHIYNEEDEIFDDGKIFKKVIWYTVNYSTYLKEKEQGNICKNIEYTEEDRKKYGNTIPSEVKSLGDYCFNNCDSLTSIDIPSSVSKIGADCFIGCTSLRSINIPSSVSFIGYGCFLGRSSLTSMNIDNLQFISKERIFMNEPVLVSIEIPKNLEIINGKNIEKKDINEFIIPSSITKLGEYCFYQCSSLTSINIPTSINEIGIYCFYECCSLISINIPSSISKLGICCFKECYSLKSINIPASVSEIGDYCFDGCSSLTSVSVDNLQFISKERIFMNEPVLVSIKIPENLQIINGKNIEKKDINEFIIPTTITKLGDWCFYEYSSLISINIPSTINELGDDCFCECYSLTSINIPSSISKIGYECFYNCSSLTSINIPSSITSFGRGCFYGCGCEEELMKNETIPTDCFK
;
A
#
# COMPACT_ATOMS: atom_id res chain seq x y z
N MET A 1 27.99 -23.68 12.55
CA MET A 1 26.87 -22.89 11.98
C MET A 1 25.73 -23.85 11.67
N LYS A 2 24.60 -23.78 12.39
CA LYS A 2 23.44 -24.62 12.09
C LYS A 2 22.65 -23.93 10.99
N LEU A 3 22.92 -24.29 9.74
CA LEU A 3 22.06 -23.94 8.60
C LEU A 3 20.66 -24.51 8.86
N GLY A 4 19.63 -23.69 8.81
CA GLY A 4 18.23 -24.11 8.83
C GLY A 4 17.79 -24.79 7.52
N TYR A 5 16.48 -24.94 7.36
CA TYR A 5 15.88 -25.67 6.25
C TYR A 5 15.88 -24.91 4.92
N ASN A 6 15.75 -23.57 4.94
CA ASN A 6 15.69 -22.76 3.73
C ASN A 6 17.09 -22.54 3.13
N GLU A 7 18.13 -22.72 3.93
CA GLU A 7 19.52 -22.59 3.53
C GLU A 7 20.00 -23.68 2.56
N ILE A 8 19.23 -24.77 2.35
CA ILE A 8 19.56 -25.75 1.31
C ILE A 8 19.52 -25.13 -0.10
N MET A 9 18.62 -24.16 -0.35
CA MET A 9 18.56 -23.43 -1.62
C MET A 9 19.82 -22.59 -1.87
N ILE A 10 20.47 -22.15 -0.78
CA ILE A 10 21.72 -21.39 -0.84
C ILE A 10 22.89 -22.35 -1.08
N VAL A 11 22.90 -23.49 -0.38
CA VAL A 11 23.97 -24.48 -0.48
C VAL A 11 23.92 -25.23 -1.83
N SER A 12 22.73 -25.40 -2.41
CA SER A 12 22.57 -26.10 -3.70
C SER A 12 23.24 -25.38 -4.87
N MET A 13 23.54 -24.09 -4.76
CA MET A 13 24.33 -23.36 -5.75
C MET A 13 25.78 -23.84 -5.86
N TYR A 14 26.27 -24.55 -4.86
CA TYR A 14 27.63 -25.12 -4.82
C TYR A 14 27.66 -26.61 -5.18
N PHE A 15 26.52 -27.19 -5.56
CA PHE A 15 26.47 -28.56 -6.05
C PHE A 15 26.97 -28.61 -7.49
N ASN A 16 27.84 -29.60 -7.75
CA ASN A 16 28.35 -29.83 -9.09
C ASN A 16 27.35 -30.63 -9.92
N ASP A 17 26.61 -31.53 -9.28
CA ASP A 17 25.57 -32.33 -9.92
C ASP A 17 24.47 -32.77 -8.94
N ILE A 18 23.47 -33.48 -9.47
CA ILE A 18 22.32 -33.97 -8.71
C ILE A 18 22.68 -34.97 -7.60
N ASN A 19 23.80 -35.68 -7.72
CA ASN A 19 24.24 -36.62 -6.69
C ASN A 19 24.66 -35.88 -5.42
N ASP A 20 25.17 -34.66 -5.51
CA ASP A 20 25.48 -33.83 -4.32
C ASP A 20 24.21 -33.55 -3.52
N PHE A 21 23.09 -33.25 -4.22
CA PHE A 21 21.78 -33.08 -3.59
C PHE A 21 21.26 -34.39 -2.98
N ILE A 22 21.32 -35.50 -3.72
CA ILE A 22 20.89 -36.83 -3.24
C ILE A 22 21.70 -37.26 -2.00
N ASN A 23 23.01 -37.06 -2.04
CA ASN A 23 23.91 -37.37 -0.92
C ASN A 23 23.59 -36.50 0.31
N LEU A 24 23.20 -35.23 0.11
CA LEU A 24 22.77 -34.37 1.21
C LEU A 24 21.45 -34.86 1.83
N GLU A 25 20.45 -35.18 1.01
CA GLU A 25 19.14 -35.71 1.46
C GLU A 25 19.29 -37.03 2.24
N MET A 26 20.17 -37.92 1.77
CA MET A 26 20.42 -39.22 2.40
C MET A 26 21.33 -39.12 3.63
N GLY A 27 22.38 -38.29 3.57
CA GLY A 27 23.44 -38.21 4.56
C GLY A 27 23.10 -37.34 5.77
N VAL A 28 22.14 -36.43 5.63
CA VAL A 28 21.78 -35.49 6.70
C VAL A 28 20.28 -35.57 7.00
N LYS A 29 19.92 -36.27 8.08
CA LYS A 29 18.52 -36.48 8.52
C LYS A 29 17.65 -35.22 8.58
N ARG A 30 18.24 -34.04 8.81
CA ARG A 30 17.50 -32.77 8.85
C ARG A 30 17.00 -32.32 7.47
N PHE A 31 17.61 -32.79 6.39
CA PHE A 31 17.24 -32.42 5.03
C PHE A 31 16.34 -33.47 4.38
N GLN A 32 16.27 -34.68 4.95
CA GLN A 32 15.38 -35.73 4.48
C GLN A 32 13.94 -35.24 4.24
N GLY A 33 13.44 -35.45 3.02
CA GLY A 33 12.08 -35.10 2.62
C GLY A 33 11.94 -33.66 2.13
N ASN A 34 13.03 -32.96 1.78
CA ASN A 34 12.92 -31.62 1.20
C ASN A 34 12.26 -31.64 -0.18
N ILE A 35 12.37 -32.73 -0.94
CA ILE A 35 11.68 -32.86 -2.22
C ILE A 35 10.16 -32.73 -2.06
N GLU A 36 9.62 -33.22 -0.94
CA GLU A 36 8.20 -33.12 -0.56
C GLU A 36 7.74 -31.67 -0.31
N ARG A 37 8.65 -30.69 -0.43
CA ARG A 37 8.34 -29.26 -0.31
C ARG A 37 8.23 -28.57 -1.67
N PHE A 38 8.59 -29.23 -2.77
CA PHE A 38 8.48 -28.68 -4.14
C PHE A 38 7.19 -29.12 -4.85
N HIS A 39 6.11 -29.39 -4.11
CA HIS A 39 4.81 -29.72 -4.70
C HIS A 39 3.95 -28.48 -4.99
N PHE A 40 4.50 -27.27 -4.86
CA PHE A 40 3.82 -26.02 -5.17
C PHE A 40 4.73 -25.01 -5.88
N ASN A 41 4.11 -24.08 -6.59
CA ASN A 41 4.81 -22.98 -7.23
C ASN A 41 5.12 -21.86 -6.21
N PRO A 42 6.38 -21.42 -6.09
CA PRO A 42 6.77 -20.38 -5.13
C PRO A 42 6.44 -18.96 -5.59
N ILE A 43 6.13 -18.80 -6.88
CA ILE A 43 5.81 -17.54 -7.57
C ILE A 43 4.69 -17.81 -8.60
N PRO A 44 3.99 -16.78 -9.10
CA PRO A 44 3.11 -16.93 -10.25
C PRO A 44 3.83 -17.60 -11.42
N LEU A 45 3.15 -18.52 -12.11
CA LEU A 45 3.69 -19.22 -13.28
C LEU A 45 2.99 -18.74 -14.56
N ASN A 46 3.70 -18.81 -15.68
CA ASN A 46 3.16 -18.63 -17.02
C ASN A 46 3.42 -19.91 -17.84
N GLU A 47 2.92 -19.98 -19.08
CA GLU A 47 3.12 -21.16 -19.95
C GLU A 47 4.58 -21.63 -20.07
N TYR A 48 5.55 -20.71 -20.06
CA TYR A 48 6.97 -21.05 -20.11
C TYR A 48 7.46 -21.62 -18.78
N SER A 49 7.25 -20.91 -17.67
CA SER A 49 7.76 -21.32 -16.35
C SER A 49 7.01 -22.52 -15.79
N ARG A 50 5.75 -22.75 -16.17
CA ARG A 50 4.99 -23.98 -15.85
C ARG A 50 5.72 -25.24 -16.27
N LYS A 51 6.46 -25.23 -17.39
CA LYS A 51 7.25 -26.36 -17.87
C LYS A 51 8.40 -26.74 -16.93
N LEU A 52 8.87 -25.79 -16.13
CA LEU A 52 9.94 -26.00 -15.14
C LEU A 52 9.44 -26.69 -13.86
N PHE A 53 8.12 -26.70 -13.63
CA PHE A 53 7.49 -27.25 -12.42
C PHE A 53 6.52 -28.41 -12.71
N PRO A 54 6.92 -29.46 -13.48
CA PRO A 54 5.99 -30.43 -14.09
C PRO A 54 5.22 -31.31 -13.09
N ASN A 55 5.59 -31.30 -11.81
CA ASN A 55 5.06 -32.19 -10.76
C ASN A 55 4.38 -31.42 -9.61
N ILE A 56 4.02 -30.15 -9.81
CA ILE A 56 3.25 -29.42 -8.79
C ILE A 56 1.84 -30.01 -8.66
N GLU A 57 1.44 -30.23 -7.41
CA GLU A 57 0.15 -30.82 -7.03
C GLU A 57 -0.73 -29.81 -6.29
N THR A 58 -0.10 -28.85 -5.61
CA THR A 58 -0.75 -27.72 -4.97
C THR A 58 -0.38 -26.44 -5.71
N PHE A 59 -1.35 -25.75 -6.30
CA PHE A 59 -1.11 -24.54 -7.08
C PHE A 59 -1.44 -23.29 -6.29
N HIS A 60 -0.45 -22.44 -6.06
CA HIS A 60 -0.59 -21.16 -5.39
C HIS A 60 -0.95 -20.09 -6.42
N ILE A 61 -2.08 -19.42 -6.19
CA ILE A 61 -2.58 -18.31 -7.01
C ILE A 61 -2.44 -17.06 -6.16
N TYR A 62 -1.52 -16.19 -6.53
CA TYR A 62 -1.15 -15.02 -5.74
C TYR A 62 -2.04 -13.82 -6.05
N ASN A 63 -2.41 -13.64 -7.32
CA ASN A 63 -3.28 -12.56 -7.80
C ASN A 63 -4.46 -13.12 -8.60
N GLU A 64 -5.53 -12.33 -8.74
CA GLU A 64 -6.75 -12.75 -9.46
C GLU A 64 -6.50 -13.03 -10.96
N GLU A 65 -5.50 -12.36 -11.53
CA GLU A 65 -5.15 -12.43 -12.95
C GLU A 65 -4.07 -13.47 -13.25
N ASP A 66 -3.49 -14.13 -12.24
CA ASP A 66 -2.46 -15.16 -12.44
C ASP A 66 -2.99 -16.29 -13.35
N GLU A 67 -2.16 -16.76 -14.29
CA GLU A 67 -2.51 -17.91 -15.14
C GLU A 67 -2.79 -19.15 -14.30
N ILE A 68 -3.94 -19.79 -14.56
CA ILE A 68 -4.36 -21.03 -13.90
C ILE A 68 -4.20 -22.18 -14.87
N PHE A 69 -3.50 -23.23 -14.44
CA PHE A 69 -3.28 -24.43 -15.24
C PHE A 69 -4.20 -25.56 -14.75
N ASP A 70 -4.85 -26.24 -15.69
CA ASP A 70 -5.68 -27.43 -15.42
C ASP A 70 -5.23 -28.59 -16.31
N ASP A 71 -4.01 -29.08 -16.05
CA ASP A 71 -3.38 -30.18 -16.78
C ASP A 71 -3.61 -31.56 -16.13
N GLY A 72 -4.56 -31.63 -15.18
CA GLY A 72 -4.90 -32.84 -14.44
C GLY A 72 -3.89 -33.26 -13.37
N LYS A 73 -2.82 -32.49 -13.14
CA LYS A 73 -1.83 -32.75 -12.08
C LYS A 73 -2.04 -31.90 -10.82
N ILE A 74 -2.77 -30.81 -10.94
CA ILE A 74 -3.09 -29.90 -9.84
C ILE A 74 -4.34 -30.42 -9.13
N PHE A 75 -4.19 -30.86 -7.89
CA PHE A 75 -5.28 -31.42 -7.09
C PHE A 75 -5.81 -30.43 -6.06
N LYS A 76 -5.09 -29.35 -5.81
CA LYS A 76 -5.43 -28.36 -4.77
C LYS A 76 -4.96 -26.98 -5.16
N LYS A 77 -5.77 -25.96 -4.93
CA LYS A 77 -5.39 -24.56 -5.09
C LYS A 77 -5.26 -23.87 -3.74
N VAL A 78 -4.29 -22.97 -3.63
CA VAL A 78 -4.14 -22.03 -2.50
C VAL A 78 -4.22 -20.62 -3.05
N ILE A 79 -5.34 -19.95 -2.78
CA ILE A 79 -5.68 -18.63 -3.29
C ILE A 79 -5.29 -17.59 -2.23
N TRP A 80 -4.37 -16.70 -2.58
CA TRP A 80 -3.85 -15.67 -1.68
C TRP A 80 -4.50 -14.31 -1.86
N TYR A 81 -4.96 -13.95 -3.06
CA TYR A 81 -5.72 -12.72 -3.25
C TYR A 81 -7.06 -12.79 -2.51
N THR A 82 -7.65 -11.62 -2.28
CA THR A 82 -8.93 -11.49 -1.59
C THR A 82 -10.04 -12.09 -2.43
N VAL A 83 -10.82 -13.01 -1.86
CA VAL A 83 -12.03 -13.56 -2.49
C VAL A 83 -13.25 -13.26 -1.63
N ASN A 84 -14.39 -12.98 -2.25
CA ASN A 84 -15.64 -12.86 -1.53
C ASN A 84 -16.08 -14.22 -0.93
N TYR A 85 -16.96 -14.17 0.07
CA TYR A 85 -17.35 -15.34 0.85
C TYR A 85 -18.08 -16.39 0.01
N SER A 86 -18.93 -15.97 -0.93
CA SER A 86 -19.59 -16.85 -1.88
C SER A 86 -18.63 -17.64 -2.76
N THR A 87 -17.56 -17.01 -3.24
CA THR A 87 -16.49 -17.68 -4.01
C THR A 87 -15.71 -18.63 -3.11
N TYR A 88 -15.36 -18.21 -1.89
CA TYR A 88 -14.72 -19.09 -0.90
C TYR A 88 -15.50 -20.38 -0.67
N LEU A 89 -16.83 -20.33 -0.53
CA LEU A 89 -17.63 -21.55 -0.33
C LEU A 89 -17.49 -22.53 -1.50
N LYS A 90 -17.49 -22.05 -2.75
CA LYS A 90 -17.30 -22.88 -3.94
C LYS A 90 -15.89 -23.49 -3.99
N GLU A 91 -14.88 -22.72 -3.62
CA GLU A 91 -13.49 -23.17 -3.58
C GLU A 91 -13.27 -24.21 -2.46
N LYS A 92 -13.91 -24.00 -1.30
CA LYS A 92 -13.87 -24.92 -0.17
C LYS A 92 -14.50 -26.28 -0.51
N GLU A 93 -15.62 -26.30 -1.23
CA GLU A 93 -16.26 -27.53 -1.71
C GLU A 93 -15.34 -28.34 -2.63
N GLN A 94 -14.49 -27.67 -3.40
CA GLN A 94 -13.48 -28.28 -4.26
C GLN A 94 -12.20 -28.70 -3.51
N GLY A 95 -12.11 -28.44 -2.19
CA GLY A 95 -10.92 -28.75 -1.38
C GLY A 95 -9.80 -27.70 -1.45
N ASN A 96 -10.06 -26.56 -2.08
CA ASN A 96 -9.12 -25.45 -2.20
C ASN A 96 -9.07 -24.61 -0.91
N ILE A 97 -8.00 -23.83 -0.75
CA ILE A 97 -7.77 -22.98 0.43
C ILE A 97 -7.75 -21.52 -0.02
N CYS A 98 -8.62 -20.69 0.55
CA CYS A 98 -8.57 -19.24 0.40
C CYS A 98 -7.97 -18.62 1.66
N LYS A 99 -6.96 -17.75 1.52
CA LYS A 99 -6.26 -17.13 2.65
C LYS A 99 -6.94 -15.87 3.15
N ASN A 100 -7.47 -15.07 2.22
CA ASN A 100 -8.09 -13.78 2.50
C ASN A 100 -9.56 -13.82 2.03
N ILE A 101 -10.47 -13.94 2.98
CA ILE A 101 -11.91 -14.09 2.70
C ILE A 101 -12.61 -12.80 3.12
N GLU A 102 -13.26 -12.13 2.18
CA GLU A 102 -14.02 -10.92 2.43
C GLU A 102 -15.51 -11.21 2.48
N TYR A 103 -16.20 -10.63 3.45
CA TYR A 103 -17.67 -10.61 3.48
C TYR A 103 -18.15 -9.33 2.82
N THR A 104 -18.83 -9.46 1.69
CA THR A 104 -19.30 -8.34 0.87
C THR A 104 -20.77 -8.03 1.14
N GLU A 105 -21.27 -6.90 0.62
CA GLU A 105 -22.70 -6.57 0.67
C GLU A 105 -23.57 -7.66 0.02
N GLU A 106 -23.11 -8.23 -1.09
CA GLU A 106 -23.80 -9.32 -1.79
C GLU A 106 -23.82 -10.62 -0.95
N ASP A 107 -22.72 -10.92 -0.26
CA ASP A 107 -22.69 -12.05 0.68
C ASP A 107 -23.65 -11.83 1.85
N ARG A 108 -23.71 -10.61 2.40
CA ARG A 108 -24.68 -10.26 3.45
C ARG A 108 -26.12 -10.42 2.99
N LYS A 109 -26.46 -9.94 1.78
CA LYS A 109 -27.80 -10.11 1.19
C LYS A 109 -28.18 -11.59 1.06
N LYS A 110 -27.19 -12.46 0.80
CA LYS A 110 -27.41 -13.90 0.58
C LYS A 110 -27.42 -14.74 1.87
N TYR A 111 -26.51 -14.49 2.80
CA TYR A 111 -26.31 -15.32 3.99
C TYR A 111 -26.73 -14.65 5.30
N GLY A 112 -27.13 -13.37 5.25
CA GLY A 112 -27.64 -12.61 6.39
C GLY A 112 -26.60 -11.74 7.07
N ASN A 113 -26.90 -11.29 8.29
CA ASN A 113 -26.08 -10.30 9.00
C ASN A 113 -25.00 -10.92 9.91
N THR A 114 -24.95 -12.24 10.04
CA THR A 114 -23.97 -12.94 10.88
C THR A 114 -22.68 -13.15 10.10
N ILE A 115 -21.58 -12.57 10.59
CA ILE A 115 -20.26 -12.69 9.95
C ILE A 115 -19.67 -14.08 10.24
N PRO A 116 -19.36 -14.89 9.21
CA PRO A 116 -18.72 -16.20 9.39
C PRO A 116 -17.30 -16.10 9.98
N SER A 117 -16.91 -17.10 10.78
CA SER A 117 -15.62 -17.10 11.50
C SER A 117 -14.37 -17.18 10.61
N GLU A 118 -14.53 -17.60 9.37
CA GLU A 118 -13.42 -17.70 8.41
C GLU A 118 -13.11 -16.35 7.73
N VAL A 119 -14.04 -15.39 7.81
CA VAL A 119 -13.91 -14.05 7.21
C VAL A 119 -12.76 -13.29 7.84
N LYS A 120 -11.96 -12.64 7.00
CA LYS A 120 -10.79 -11.82 7.32
C LYS A 120 -11.02 -10.33 7.12
N SER A 121 -11.93 -9.95 6.24
CA SER A 121 -12.31 -8.55 6.02
C SER A 121 -13.80 -8.38 5.80
N LEU A 122 -14.32 -7.21 6.13
CA LEU A 122 -15.62 -6.75 5.65
C LEU A 122 -15.36 -5.78 4.50
N GLY A 123 -16.01 -6.01 3.37
CA GLY A 123 -15.89 -5.16 2.20
C GLY A 123 -16.52 -3.78 2.42
N ASP A 124 -16.26 -2.88 1.49
CA ASP A 124 -16.89 -1.56 1.48
C ASP A 124 -18.41 -1.72 1.37
N TYR A 125 -19.16 -0.83 2.03
CA TYR A 125 -20.63 -0.85 2.05
C TYR A 125 -21.27 -2.17 2.54
N CYS A 126 -20.53 -3.09 3.16
CA CYS A 126 -21.01 -4.45 3.46
C CYS A 126 -22.36 -4.48 4.20
N PHE A 127 -22.56 -3.62 5.20
CA PHE A 127 -23.79 -3.47 5.98
C PHE A 127 -24.52 -2.14 5.68
N ASN A 128 -24.27 -1.51 4.54
CA ASN A 128 -24.92 -0.26 4.15
C ASN A 128 -26.47 -0.34 4.27
N ASN A 129 -27.08 0.67 4.89
CA ASN A 129 -28.52 0.81 5.11
C ASN A 129 -29.20 -0.44 5.73
N CYS A 130 -28.48 -1.19 6.56
CA CYS A 130 -29.02 -2.39 7.20
C CYS A 130 -29.87 -2.04 8.44
N ASP A 131 -31.07 -1.48 8.22
CA ASP A 131 -31.97 -1.01 9.29
C ASP A 131 -32.53 -2.12 10.20
N SER A 132 -32.37 -3.39 9.82
CA SER A 132 -32.69 -4.52 10.71
C SER A 132 -31.60 -4.82 11.74
N LEU A 133 -30.40 -4.28 11.56
CA LEU A 133 -29.24 -4.57 12.41
C LEU A 133 -29.27 -3.67 13.65
N THR A 134 -29.48 -4.27 14.82
CA THR A 134 -29.51 -3.56 16.10
C THR A 134 -28.21 -3.68 16.88
N SER A 135 -27.49 -4.78 16.69
CA SER A 135 -26.17 -5.04 17.28
C SER A 135 -25.34 -5.91 16.35
N ILE A 136 -24.02 -5.77 16.37
CA ILE A 136 -23.12 -6.65 15.63
C ILE A 136 -21.82 -6.95 16.41
N ASP A 137 -21.43 -8.22 16.38
CA ASP A 137 -20.17 -8.72 16.91
C ASP A 137 -19.22 -8.98 15.75
N ILE A 138 -18.12 -8.23 15.67
CA ILE A 138 -17.10 -8.45 14.66
C ILE A 138 -16.16 -9.57 15.14
N PRO A 139 -16.03 -10.69 14.41
CA PRO A 139 -15.16 -11.79 14.82
C PRO A 139 -13.68 -11.39 14.88
N SER A 140 -12.91 -11.97 15.79
CA SER A 140 -11.45 -11.73 15.91
C SER A 140 -10.62 -12.23 14.73
N SER A 141 -11.24 -12.95 13.78
CA SER A 141 -10.64 -13.30 12.50
C SER A 141 -10.55 -12.10 11.55
N VAL A 142 -11.37 -11.06 11.76
CA VAL A 142 -11.46 -9.87 10.92
C VAL A 142 -10.37 -8.88 11.28
N SER A 143 -9.56 -8.50 10.29
CA SER A 143 -8.51 -7.48 10.43
C SER A 143 -8.81 -6.18 9.68
N LYS A 144 -9.77 -6.17 8.76
CA LYS A 144 -10.14 -5.00 7.95
C LYS A 144 -11.65 -4.78 7.95
N ILE A 145 -12.08 -3.54 8.17
CA ILE A 145 -13.47 -3.10 7.96
C ILE A 145 -13.46 -2.03 6.86
N GLY A 146 -14.16 -2.28 5.75
CA GLY A 146 -14.21 -1.40 4.59
C GLY A 146 -14.82 -0.02 4.85
N ALA A 147 -14.65 0.87 3.87
CA ALA A 147 -15.26 2.19 3.86
C ALA A 147 -16.78 2.09 3.86
N ASP A 148 -17.43 3.02 4.55
CA ASP A 148 -18.90 3.11 4.62
C ASP A 148 -19.61 1.81 5.03
N CYS A 149 -18.88 0.87 5.66
CA CYS A 149 -19.37 -0.49 5.90
C CYS A 149 -20.68 -0.51 6.69
N PHE A 150 -20.89 0.39 7.65
CA PHE A 150 -22.14 0.51 8.40
C PHE A 150 -22.86 1.85 8.17
N ILE A 151 -22.61 2.52 7.04
CA ILE A 151 -23.29 3.77 6.72
C ILE A 151 -24.81 3.55 6.67
N GLY A 152 -25.59 4.48 7.23
CA GLY A 152 -27.04 4.43 7.17
C GLY A 152 -27.71 3.29 7.96
N CYS A 153 -26.98 2.51 8.78
CA CYS A 153 -27.58 1.54 9.70
C CYS A 153 -28.34 2.25 10.84
N THR A 154 -29.56 2.70 10.59
CA THR A 154 -30.27 3.61 11.51
C THR A 154 -30.71 2.94 12.80
N SER A 155 -30.80 1.62 12.87
CA SER A 155 -31.20 0.86 14.06
C SER A 155 -30.03 0.36 14.91
N LEU A 156 -28.78 0.53 14.47
CA LEU A 156 -27.63 -0.09 15.10
C LEU A 156 -27.21 0.64 16.37
N ARG A 157 -27.39 0.00 17.53
CA ARG A 157 -27.22 0.54 18.89
C ARG A 157 -25.92 0.14 19.56
N SER A 158 -25.37 -1.02 19.21
CA SER A 158 -24.12 -1.51 19.77
C SER A 158 -23.25 -2.22 18.73
N ILE A 159 -21.93 -2.08 18.87
CA ILE A 159 -20.97 -2.82 18.05
C ILE A 159 -19.74 -3.19 18.87
N ASN A 160 -19.21 -4.39 18.65
CA ASN A 160 -17.97 -4.88 19.25
C ASN A 160 -16.85 -4.94 18.21
N ILE A 161 -15.78 -4.18 18.43
CA ILE A 161 -14.60 -4.10 17.56
C ILE A 161 -13.41 -4.82 18.23
N PRO A 162 -12.93 -5.94 17.66
CA PRO A 162 -11.84 -6.71 18.25
C PRO A 162 -10.47 -6.08 17.95
N SER A 163 -9.48 -6.48 18.77
CA SER A 163 -8.08 -6.03 18.65
C SER A 163 -7.37 -6.44 17.36
N SER A 164 -7.94 -7.41 16.62
CA SER A 164 -7.41 -7.86 15.33
C SER A 164 -7.58 -6.83 14.22
N VAL A 165 -8.48 -5.85 14.37
CA VAL A 165 -8.77 -4.85 13.34
C VAL A 165 -7.60 -3.89 13.20
N SER A 166 -6.85 -3.95 12.10
CA SER A 166 -5.75 -3.03 11.81
C SER A 166 -6.15 -1.93 10.82
N PHE A 167 -7.39 -1.93 10.33
CA PHE A 167 -7.90 -0.93 9.39
C PHE A 167 -9.42 -0.76 9.52
N ILE A 168 -9.87 0.49 9.53
CA ILE A 168 -11.27 0.89 9.42
C ILE A 168 -11.36 1.98 8.36
N GLY A 169 -12.14 1.72 7.31
CA GLY A 169 -12.28 2.65 6.19
C GLY A 169 -13.01 3.94 6.57
N TYR A 170 -12.79 4.96 5.74
CA TYR A 170 -13.49 6.23 5.86
C TYR A 170 -15.01 6.04 5.91
N GLY A 171 -15.69 6.87 6.69
CA GLY A 171 -17.14 6.92 6.71
C GLY A 171 -17.86 5.69 7.31
N CYS A 172 -17.12 4.70 7.80
CA CYS A 172 -17.65 3.40 8.26
C CYS A 172 -18.84 3.51 9.24
N PHE A 173 -18.89 4.56 10.06
CA PHE A 173 -19.95 4.82 11.03
C PHE A 173 -20.75 6.12 10.79
N LEU A 174 -20.70 6.69 9.59
CA LEU A 174 -21.46 7.90 9.25
C LEU A 174 -22.97 7.63 9.20
N GLY A 175 -23.75 8.66 9.55
CA GLY A 175 -25.23 8.57 9.56
C GLY A 175 -25.81 7.69 10.69
N ARG A 176 -24.99 7.21 11.62
CA ARG A 176 -25.40 6.36 12.76
C ARG A 176 -26.07 7.19 13.87
N SER A 177 -27.34 7.56 13.67
CA SER A 177 -28.11 8.29 14.69
C SER A 177 -28.52 7.46 15.91
N SER A 178 -28.50 6.13 15.85
CA SER A 178 -28.92 5.30 17.00
C SER A 178 -27.78 4.62 17.74
N LEU A 179 -26.52 4.79 17.31
CA LEU A 179 -25.39 4.15 17.97
C LEU A 179 -25.06 4.83 19.28
N THR A 180 -25.43 4.19 20.38
CA THR A 180 -25.20 4.72 21.74
C THR A 180 -24.06 4.03 22.47
N SER A 181 -23.67 2.83 22.04
CA SER A 181 -22.62 2.05 22.70
C SER A 181 -21.64 1.36 21.75
N MET A 182 -20.38 1.23 22.17
CA MET A 182 -19.37 0.42 21.49
C MET A 182 -18.55 -0.36 22.53
N ASN A 183 -18.14 -1.58 22.19
CA ASN A 183 -17.03 -2.24 22.88
C ASN A 183 -15.83 -2.29 21.94
N ILE A 184 -14.70 -1.80 22.41
CA ILE A 184 -13.47 -1.61 21.64
C ILE A 184 -12.33 -2.23 22.44
N ASP A 185 -11.76 -3.30 21.90
CA ASP A 185 -10.51 -3.85 22.42
C ASP A 185 -9.36 -2.86 22.17
N ASN A 186 -8.35 -2.87 23.06
CA ASN A 186 -7.16 -2.03 22.93
C ASN A 186 -7.46 -0.53 22.69
N LEU A 187 -8.52 -0.01 23.32
CA LEU A 187 -8.81 1.42 23.34
C LEU A 187 -7.64 2.20 23.97
N GLN A 188 -7.06 3.12 23.21
CA GLN A 188 -5.89 3.91 23.61
C GLN A 188 -6.29 5.30 24.12
N PHE A 189 -7.14 5.99 23.37
CA PHE A 189 -7.49 7.39 23.66
C PHE A 189 -8.83 7.79 23.02
N ILE A 190 -9.54 8.75 23.62
CA ILE A 190 -10.75 9.32 23.03
C ILE A 190 -10.61 10.84 23.05
N SER A 191 -10.53 11.45 21.87
CA SER A 191 -10.51 12.90 21.71
C SER A 191 -11.93 13.47 21.62
N LYS A 192 -12.06 14.75 21.26
CA LYS A 192 -13.36 15.36 20.92
C LYS A 192 -13.91 14.83 19.60
N GLU A 193 -13.02 14.51 18.67
CA GLU A 193 -13.31 14.13 17.28
C GLU A 193 -13.23 12.62 17.04
N ARG A 194 -12.26 11.93 17.65
CA ARG A 194 -11.90 10.55 17.30
C ARG A 194 -11.64 9.64 18.49
N ILE A 195 -11.85 8.34 18.27
CA ILE A 195 -11.46 7.24 19.16
C ILE A 195 -10.24 6.58 18.57
N PHE A 196 -9.18 6.37 19.34
CA PHE A 196 -7.93 5.74 18.93
C PHE A 196 -7.79 4.37 19.58
N MET A 197 -7.42 3.37 18.79
CA MET A 197 -7.37 1.98 19.21
C MET A 197 -6.29 1.19 18.50
N ASN A 198 -6.03 0.01 19.06
CA ASN A 198 -5.20 -1.06 18.52
C ASN A 198 -3.69 -0.80 18.52
N GLU A 199 -2.98 -1.93 18.46
CA GLU A 199 -1.54 -2.06 18.36
C GLU A 199 -1.25 -3.26 17.47
N PRO A 200 -0.15 -3.27 16.69
CA PRO A 200 0.91 -2.25 16.59
C PRO A 200 0.61 -1.15 15.56
N VAL A 201 -0.57 -1.15 14.94
CA VAL A 201 -1.02 -0.10 14.02
C VAL A 201 -2.07 0.73 14.75
N LEU A 202 -1.84 2.04 14.87
CA LEU A 202 -2.82 2.94 15.47
C LEU A 202 -3.93 3.21 14.46
N VAL A 203 -5.15 2.82 14.81
CA VAL A 203 -6.36 3.03 14.02
C VAL A 203 -7.27 3.99 14.77
N SER A 204 -8.08 4.75 14.04
CA SER A 204 -9.08 5.59 14.68
C SER A 204 -10.46 5.52 14.03
N ILE A 205 -11.45 5.95 14.81
CA ILE A 205 -12.85 6.00 14.44
C ILE A 205 -13.34 7.43 14.71
N GLU A 206 -14.01 8.06 13.76
CA GLU A 206 -14.74 9.30 14.04
C GLU A 206 -15.81 9.04 15.09
N ILE A 207 -15.89 9.86 16.14
CA ILE A 207 -16.87 9.66 17.22
C ILE A 207 -18.28 9.81 16.65
N PRO A 208 -19.08 8.73 16.64
CA PRO A 208 -20.46 8.81 16.17
C PRO A 208 -21.26 9.78 17.04
N LYS A 209 -22.10 10.60 16.40
CA LYS A 209 -22.76 11.76 17.03
C LYS A 209 -23.45 11.47 18.36
N ASN A 210 -24.10 10.31 18.46
CA ASN A 210 -24.92 9.91 19.61
C ASN A 210 -24.26 8.83 20.47
N LEU A 211 -22.96 8.59 20.31
CA LEU A 211 -22.23 7.63 21.12
C LEU A 211 -22.07 8.16 22.55
N GLU A 212 -22.55 7.39 23.53
CA GLU A 212 -22.56 7.75 24.95
C GLU A 212 -21.61 6.88 25.78
N ILE A 213 -21.53 5.60 25.44
CA ILE A 213 -20.85 4.57 26.24
C ILE A 213 -19.80 3.83 25.42
N ILE A 214 -18.59 3.68 25.97
CA ILE A 214 -17.55 2.77 25.44
C ILE A 214 -17.10 1.83 26.55
N ASN A 215 -17.01 0.54 26.27
CA ASN A 215 -16.56 -0.49 27.22
C ASN A 215 -17.31 -0.42 28.57
N GLY A 216 -18.62 -0.19 28.51
CA GLY A 216 -19.49 -0.07 29.68
C GLY A 216 -19.32 1.20 30.52
N LYS A 217 -18.56 2.20 30.04
CA LYS A 217 -18.32 3.48 30.74
C LYS A 217 -18.76 4.67 29.89
N ASN A 218 -19.22 5.74 30.54
CA ASN A 218 -19.51 7.01 29.87
C ASN A 218 -18.24 7.57 29.22
N ILE A 219 -18.39 8.14 28.02
CA ILE A 219 -17.26 8.71 27.28
C ILE A 219 -16.77 9.99 27.96
N GLU A 220 -15.47 10.03 28.23
CA GLU A 220 -14.74 11.23 28.61
C GLU A 220 -13.88 11.70 27.42
N LYS A 221 -14.36 12.73 26.70
CA LYS A 221 -13.66 13.27 25.53
C LYS A 221 -12.55 14.21 25.97
N LYS A 222 -11.32 13.96 25.52
CA LYS A 222 -10.14 14.75 25.86
C LYS A 222 -9.70 15.62 24.70
N ASP A 223 -8.83 16.59 24.99
CA ASP A 223 -8.21 17.36 23.92
C ASP A 223 -7.21 16.49 23.14
N ILE A 224 -7.30 16.47 21.81
CA ILE A 224 -6.38 15.66 21.00
C ILE A 224 -4.91 16.07 21.18
N ASN A 225 -4.66 17.32 21.54
CA ASN A 225 -3.30 17.81 21.79
C ASN A 225 -2.66 17.21 23.07
N GLU A 226 -3.45 16.55 23.93
CA GLU A 226 -2.95 15.79 25.07
C GLU A 226 -2.59 14.34 24.72
N PHE A 227 -2.92 13.89 23.50
CA PHE A 227 -2.67 12.52 23.08
C PHE A 227 -1.18 12.26 22.86
N ILE A 228 -0.67 11.24 23.54
CA ILE A 228 0.69 10.73 23.36
C ILE A 228 0.57 9.37 22.69
N ILE A 229 1.15 9.24 21.50
CA ILE A 229 1.19 7.97 20.77
C ILE A 229 2.02 6.96 21.59
N PRO A 230 1.46 5.79 21.97
CA PRO A 230 2.21 4.75 22.68
C PRO A 230 3.41 4.24 21.88
N SER A 231 4.51 3.91 22.55
CA SER A 231 5.73 3.40 21.90
C SER A 231 5.59 1.97 21.34
N SER A 232 4.52 1.26 21.69
CA SER A 232 4.12 -0.03 21.10
C SER A 232 3.60 0.13 19.66
N ILE A 233 3.19 1.34 19.27
CA ILE A 233 2.74 1.62 17.91
C ILE A 233 3.95 1.72 16.97
N THR A 234 3.84 1.05 15.83
CA THR A 234 4.84 0.99 14.77
C THR A 234 4.40 1.68 13.47
N LYS A 235 3.10 1.93 13.32
CA LYS A 235 2.52 2.59 12.14
C LYS A 235 1.33 3.47 12.53
N LEU A 236 1.19 4.62 11.89
CA LEU A 236 -0.05 5.38 11.91
C LEU A 236 -0.91 4.90 10.73
N GLY A 237 -2.06 4.32 11.04
CA GLY A 237 -2.97 3.77 10.03
C GLY A 237 -3.56 4.85 9.13
N GLU A 238 -4.21 4.39 8.06
CA GLU A 238 -4.97 5.26 7.16
C GLU A 238 -6.05 6.03 7.94
N TYR A 239 -6.27 7.28 7.57
CA TYR A 239 -7.24 8.18 8.19
C TYR A 239 -7.07 8.42 9.71
N CYS A 240 -5.94 8.05 10.32
CA CYS A 240 -5.79 8.01 11.79
C CYS A 240 -6.09 9.36 12.49
N PHE A 241 -5.73 10.49 11.88
CA PHE A 241 -6.04 11.85 12.35
C PHE A 241 -6.86 12.65 11.32
N TYR A 242 -7.56 11.97 10.41
CA TYR A 242 -8.36 12.62 9.37
C TYR A 242 -9.37 13.61 9.98
N GLN A 243 -9.36 14.86 9.53
CA GLN A 243 -10.20 15.95 10.03
C GLN A 243 -10.08 16.20 11.55
N CYS A 244 -8.94 15.91 12.17
CA CYS A 244 -8.64 16.37 13.53
C CYS A 244 -8.36 17.89 13.54
N SER A 245 -9.39 18.70 13.26
CA SER A 245 -9.27 20.14 13.05
C SER A 245 -8.82 20.92 14.28
N SER A 246 -8.86 20.35 15.49
CA SER A 246 -8.31 20.95 16.72
C SER A 246 -6.85 20.58 17.00
N LEU A 247 -6.27 19.64 16.24
CA LEU A 247 -4.87 19.22 16.42
C LEU A 247 -3.93 20.33 15.97
N THR A 248 -3.12 20.84 16.88
CA THR A 248 -2.18 21.95 16.62
C THR A 248 -0.74 21.47 16.46
N SER A 249 -0.39 20.38 17.16
CA SER A 249 0.91 19.72 17.08
C SER A 249 0.77 18.27 17.52
N ILE A 250 1.66 17.41 17.04
CA ILE A 250 1.75 16.01 17.46
C ILE A 250 3.21 15.57 17.46
N ASN A 251 3.59 14.82 18.49
CA ASN A 251 4.92 14.21 18.54
C ASN A 251 4.85 12.77 18.02
N ILE A 252 5.54 12.51 16.91
CA ILE A 252 5.61 11.16 16.32
C ILE A 252 6.81 10.42 16.93
N PRO A 253 6.60 9.33 17.69
CA PRO A 253 7.71 8.59 18.29
C PRO A 253 8.53 7.82 17.25
N THR A 254 9.79 7.54 17.56
CA THR A 254 10.71 6.81 16.67
C THR A 254 10.37 5.33 16.46
N SER A 255 9.38 4.81 17.18
CA SER A 255 8.82 3.48 16.93
C SER A 255 8.03 3.41 15.62
N ILE A 256 7.54 4.55 15.13
CA ILE A 256 6.76 4.66 13.89
C ILE A 256 7.69 4.61 12.69
N ASN A 257 7.39 3.73 11.72
CA ASN A 257 8.09 3.65 10.43
C ASN A 257 7.26 4.15 9.24
N GLU A 258 5.94 4.31 9.40
CA GLU A 258 5.04 4.66 8.30
C GLU A 258 3.90 5.56 8.78
N ILE A 259 3.58 6.57 7.96
CA ILE A 259 2.40 7.41 8.10
C ILE A 259 1.45 7.09 6.94
N GLY A 260 0.26 6.56 7.25
CA GLY A 260 -0.70 6.06 6.26
C GLY A 260 -1.35 7.12 5.37
N ILE A 261 -2.11 6.63 4.39
CA ILE A 261 -2.90 7.42 3.44
C ILE A 261 -3.92 8.28 4.21
N TYR A 262 -4.05 9.55 3.82
CA TYR A 262 -4.96 10.52 4.44
C TYR A 262 -4.79 10.71 5.96
N CYS A 263 -3.67 10.29 6.55
CA CYS A 263 -3.51 10.21 8.00
C CYS A 263 -3.76 11.55 8.70
N PHE A 264 -3.25 12.67 8.19
CA PHE A 264 -3.47 14.02 8.72
C PHE A 264 -4.29 14.90 7.76
N TYR A 265 -5.02 14.30 6.81
CA TYR A 265 -5.84 15.05 5.86
C TYR A 265 -6.82 15.98 6.59
N GLU A 266 -6.89 17.24 6.16
CA GLU A 266 -7.70 18.30 6.78
C GLU A 266 -7.47 18.49 8.30
N CYS A 267 -6.24 18.26 8.79
CA CYS A 267 -5.83 18.76 10.13
C CYS A 267 -5.62 20.28 10.08
N CYS A 268 -6.70 21.04 9.92
CA CYS A 268 -6.68 22.46 9.56
C CYS A 268 -5.90 23.36 10.54
N SER A 269 -5.75 22.95 11.80
CA SER A 269 -5.01 23.70 12.83
C SER A 269 -3.58 23.23 13.05
N LEU A 270 -3.10 22.20 12.35
CA LEU A 270 -1.75 21.65 12.54
C LEU A 270 -0.72 22.68 12.07
N ILE A 271 0.04 23.27 12.99
CA ILE A 271 0.97 24.37 12.68
C ILE A 271 2.33 23.84 12.23
N SER A 272 2.79 22.78 12.89
CA SER A 272 4.06 22.12 12.62
C SER A 272 3.98 20.65 12.99
N ILE A 273 4.75 19.84 12.29
CA ILE A 273 4.96 18.43 12.60
C ILE A 273 6.43 18.07 12.35
N ASN A 274 6.99 17.29 13.26
CA ASN A 274 8.33 16.75 13.11
C ASN A 274 8.23 15.31 12.58
N ILE A 275 8.81 15.06 11.40
CA ILE A 275 8.92 13.71 10.84
C ILE A 275 10.22 13.07 11.33
N PRO A 276 10.19 12.04 12.20
CA PRO A 276 11.40 11.43 12.72
C PRO A 276 12.10 10.59 11.63
N SER A 277 13.41 10.37 11.78
CA SER A 277 14.24 9.59 10.85
C SER A 277 13.94 8.09 10.83
N SER A 278 12.97 7.63 11.62
CA SER A 278 12.44 6.27 11.55
C SER A 278 11.40 6.10 10.45
N ILE A 279 10.79 7.20 9.97
CA ILE A 279 9.77 7.17 8.93
C ILE A 279 10.42 6.92 7.57
N SER A 280 9.97 5.86 6.89
CA SER A 280 10.37 5.55 5.52
C SER A 280 9.31 5.94 4.49
N LYS A 281 8.05 6.07 4.90
CA LYS A 281 6.91 6.29 3.99
C LYS A 281 5.92 7.32 4.53
N LEU A 282 5.54 8.25 3.64
CA LEU A 282 4.43 9.19 3.81
C LEU A 282 3.34 8.83 2.79
N GLY A 283 2.14 8.49 3.24
CA GLY A 283 1.05 8.06 2.38
C GLY A 283 0.48 9.15 1.48
N ILE A 284 -0.30 8.73 0.48
CA ILE A 284 -1.04 9.61 -0.43
C ILE A 284 -1.91 10.58 0.37
N CYS A 285 -1.90 11.85 -0.02
CA CYS A 285 -2.68 12.92 0.63
C CYS A 285 -2.49 13.03 2.16
N CYS A 286 -1.38 12.52 2.71
CA CYS A 286 -1.17 12.41 4.16
C CYS A 286 -1.36 13.74 4.91
N PHE A 287 -0.86 14.85 4.37
CA PHE A 287 -1.01 16.20 4.94
C PHE A 287 -1.87 17.12 4.08
N LYS A 288 -2.64 16.58 3.13
CA LYS A 288 -3.46 17.41 2.23
C LYS A 288 -4.42 18.27 3.05
N GLU A 289 -4.53 19.54 2.66
CA GLU A 289 -5.39 20.55 3.30
C GLU A 289 -5.06 20.82 4.78
N CYS A 290 -3.82 20.60 5.21
CA CYS A 290 -3.30 21.13 6.48
C CYS A 290 -3.08 22.65 6.37
N TYR A 291 -4.17 23.43 6.34
CA TYR A 291 -4.15 24.86 6.03
C TYR A 291 -3.25 25.71 6.94
N SER A 292 -3.00 25.30 8.18
CA SER A 292 -2.13 26.00 9.13
C SER A 292 -0.67 25.56 9.11
N LEU A 293 -0.31 24.51 8.36
CA LEU A 293 1.04 23.95 8.37
C LEU A 293 2.02 24.94 7.74
N LYS A 294 2.92 25.51 8.54
CA LYS A 294 3.84 26.58 8.08
C LYS A 294 5.15 26.05 7.51
N SER A 295 5.64 24.99 8.13
CA SER A 295 6.91 24.37 7.77
C SER A 295 6.94 22.90 8.14
N ILE A 296 7.67 22.12 7.36
CA ILE A 296 7.91 20.70 7.64
C ILE A 296 9.36 20.31 7.31
N ASN A 297 9.90 19.37 8.08
CA ASN A 297 11.18 18.72 7.80
C ASN A 297 10.95 17.29 7.31
N ILE A 298 11.55 16.93 6.17
CA ILE A 298 11.47 15.60 5.56
C ILE A 298 12.88 14.98 5.60
N PRO A 299 13.11 13.97 6.46
CA PRO A 299 14.42 13.36 6.62
C PRO A 299 14.79 12.44 5.46
N ALA A 300 16.08 12.14 5.30
CA ALA A 300 16.62 11.24 4.27
C ALA A 300 16.07 9.80 4.34
N SER A 301 15.51 9.40 5.48
CA SER A 301 14.88 8.08 5.63
C SER A 301 13.63 7.92 4.76
N VAL A 302 12.96 9.01 4.38
CA VAL A 302 11.72 8.98 3.60
C VAL A 302 12.02 8.62 2.14
N SER A 303 11.84 7.35 1.81
CA SER A 303 12.07 6.80 0.47
C SER A 303 10.79 6.67 -0.37
N GLU A 304 9.63 6.99 0.20
CA GLU A 304 8.34 6.98 -0.49
C GLU A 304 7.47 8.14 0.01
N ILE A 305 6.98 8.96 -0.94
CA ILE A 305 6.07 10.07 -0.68
C ILE A 305 4.90 9.92 -1.64
N GLY A 306 3.73 9.63 -1.09
CA GLY A 306 2.51 9.47 -1.87
C GLY A 306 2.08 10.76 -2.54
N ASP A 307 1.31 10.63 -3.61
CA ASP A 307 0.85 11.76 -4.39
C ASP A 307 -0.03 12.72 -3.57
N TYR A 308 -0.05 14.00 -3.98
CA TYR A 308 -0.76 15.10 -3.31
C TYR A 308 -0.50 15.21 -1.79
N CYS A 309 0.61 14.67 -1.27
CA CYS A 309 0.89 14.61 0.18
C CYS A 309 0.75 15.96 0.91
N PHE A 310 1.14 17.07 0.27
CA PHE A 310 1.04 18.44 0.81
C PHE A 310 0.11 19.36 0.02
N ASP A 311 -0.78 18.80 -0.80
CA ASP A 311 -1.73 19.56 -1.61
C ASP A 311 -2.65 20.42 -0.73
N GLY A 312 -2.98 21.63 -1.14
CA GLY A 312 -3.83 22.53 -0.35
C GLY A 312 -3.23 23.05 0.98
N CYS A 313 -1.97 22.75 1.31
CA CYS A 313 -1.26 23.34 2.47
C CYS A 313 -0.96 24.83 2.26
N SER A 314 -1.98 25.68 2.34
CA SER A 314 -1.92 27.09 1.95
C SER A 314 -0.98 27.95 2.80
N SER A 315 -0.66 27.56 4.03
CA SER A 315 0.33 28.26 4.88
C SER A 315 1.77 27.75 4.73
N LEU A 316 2.02 26.70 3.94
CA LEU A 316 3.31 26.05 3.85
C LEU A 316 4.27 26.88 3.00
N THR A 317 5.13 27.64 3.69
CA THR A 317 6.06 28.61 3.06
C THR A 317 7.50 28.11 3.05
N SER A 318 7.85 27.18 3.92
CA SER A 318 9.19 26.61 4.04
C SER A 318 9.19 25.10 4.18
N VAL A 319 10.04 24.42 3.42
CA VAL A 319 10.29 22.98 3.52
C VAL A 319 11.78 22.74 3.78
N SER A 320 12.10 21.86 4.70
CA SER A 320 13.46 21.33 4.88
C SER A 320 13.47 19.89 4.38
N VAL A 321 14.40 19.56 3.51
CA VAL A 321 14.58 18.23 2.93
C VAL A 321 16.05 17.85 2.98
N ASP A 322 16.34 16.63 3.40
CA ASP A 322 17.68 16.07 3.23
C ASP A 322 17.93 15.68 1.77
N ASN A 323 19.19 15.69 1.35
CA ASN A 323 19.63 15.23 0.03
C ASN A 323 18.83 15.86 -1.13
N LEU A 324 18.63 17.19 -1.11
CA LEU A 324 17.99 17.92 -2.19
C LEU A 324 18.79 17.76 -3.49
N GLN A 325 18.17 17.21 -4.54
CA GLN A 325 18.81 16.94 -5.83
C GLN A 325 18.50 18.02 -6.87
N PHE A 326 17.23 18.41 -6.97
CA PHE A 326 16.79 19.34 -8.02
C PHE A 326 15.49 20.03 -7.64
N ILE A 327 15.28 21.26 -8.10
CA ILE A 327 14.00 21.95 -7.99
C ILE A 327 13.56 22.38 -9.37
N SER A 328 12.46 21.79 -9.82
CA SER A 328 11.84 22.11 -11.10
C SER A 328 10.74 23.18 -10.94
N LYS A 329 10.03 23.49 -12.01
CA LYS A 329 8.86 24.39 -11.95
C LYS A 329 7.74 23.86 -11.05
N GLU A 330 7.57 22.54 -11.03
CA GLU A 330 6.41 21.86 -10.45
C GLU A 330 6.75 20.98 -9.25
N ARG A 331 7.99 20.47 -9.17
CA ARG A 331 8.40 19.46 -8.17
C ARG A 331 9.79 19.72 -7.57
N ILE A 332 9.95 19.28 -6.31
CA ILE A 332 11.21 19.17 -5.58
C ILE A 332 11.66 17.71 -5.69
N PHE A 333 12.88 17.46 -6.17
CA PHE A 333 13.48 16.13 -6.22
C PHE A 333 14.52 15.99 -5.12
N MET A 334 14.47 14.90 -4.38
CA MET A 334 15.29 14.69 -3.20
C MET A 334 15.58 13.20 -2.98
N ASN A 335 16.43 12.98 -1.97
CA ASN A 335 16.80 11.69 -1.41
C ASN A 335 17.78 10.86 -2.24
N GLU A 336 18.45 9.93 -1.55
CA GLU A 336 19.37 8.92 -2.06
C GLU A 336 19.26 7.65 -1.18
N PRO A 337 19.37 6.44 -1.74
CA PRO A 337 19.59 6.10 -3.15
C PRO A 337 18.30 6.03 -3.98
N VAL A 338 17.14 6.28 -3.37
CA VAL A 338 15.85 6.34 -4.06
C VAL A 338 15.53 7.81 -4.34
N LEU A 339 15.36 8.16 -5.61
CA LEU A 339 14.91 9.49 -5.98
C LEU A 339 13.40 9.59 -5.77
N VAL A 340 12.96 10.51 -4.93
CA VAL A 340 11.54 10.84 -4.73
C VAL A 340 11.29 12.28 -5.08
N SER A 341 10.00 12.63 -5.27
CA SER A 341 9.62 14.00 -5.53
C SER A 341 8.44 14.47 -4.70
N ILE A 342 8.35 15.78 -4.54
CA ILE A 342 7.24 16.46 -3.88
C ILE A 342 6.71 17.50 -4.86
N LYS A 343 5.41 17.47 -5.17
CA LYS A 343 4.74 18.57 -5.88
C LYS A 343 4.90 19.85 -5.06
N ILE A 344 5.43 20.91 -5.68
CA ILE A 344 5.67 22.19 -5.02
C ILE A 344 4.32 22.73 -4.52
N PRO A 345 4.15 22.89 -3.19
CA PRO A 345 2.96 23.52 -2.63
C PRO A 345 2.83 24.96 -3.15
N GLU A 346 1.60 25.43 -3.35
CA GLU A 346 1.28 26.70 -4.02
C GLU A 346 2.06 27.90 -3.46
N ASN A 347 2.18 27.99 -2.14
CA ASN A 347 2.79 29.13 -1.44
C ASN A 347 4.23 28.86 -0.96
N LEU A 348 4.87 27.78 -1.42
CA LEU A 348 6.22 27.45 -1.01
C LEU A 348 7.23 28.46 -1.58
N GLN A 349 8.02 29.08 -0.70
CA GLN A 349 9.00 30.11 -1.05
C GLN A 349 10.43 29.71 -0.72
N ILE A 350 10.62 28.94 0.35
CA ILE A 350 11.91 28.62 0.94
C ILE A 350 12.12 27.10 0.98
N ILE A 351 13.27 26.63 0.51
CA ILE A 351 13.74 25.26 0.70
C ILE A 351 15.12 25.29 1.34
N ASN A 352 15.32 24.53 2.41
CA ASN A 352 16.61 24.45 3.14
C ASN A 352 17.18 25.82 3.51
N GLY A 353 16.31 26.76 3.91
CA GLY A 353 16.67 28.13 4.28
C GLY A 353 17.06 29.05 3.12
N LYS A 354 16.84 28.65 1.86
CA LYS A 354 17.13 29.43 0.66
C LYS A 354 15.87 29.66 -0.18
N ASN A 355 15.80 30.79 -0.87
CA ASN A 355 14.72 31.04 -1.83
C ASN A 355 14.76 30.01 -2.97
N ILE A 356 13.58 29.62 -3.45
CA ILE A 356 13.46 28.63 -4.53
C ILE A 356 13.91 29.23 -5.87
N GLU A 357 14.85 28.56 -6.52
CA GLU A 357 15.23 28.80 -7.91
C GLU A 357 14.74 27.63 -8.76
N LYS A 358 13.59 27.82 -9.43
CA LYS A 358 12.95 26.79 -10.25
C LYS A 358 13.65 26.66 -11.60
N LYS A 359 14.02 25.43 -11.98
CA LYS A 359 14.65 25.11 -13.27
C LYS A 359 13.71 24.36 -14.20
N ASP A 360 14.05 24.32 -15.48
CA ASP A 360 13.33 23.48 -16.42
C ASP A 360 13.65 22.00 -16.16
N ILE A 361 12.63 21.13 -16.13
CA ILE A 361 12.86 19.70 -15.84
C ILE A 361 13.78 19.05 -16.86
N ASN A 362 13.79 19.55 -18.10
CA ASN A 362 14.61 18.98 -19.17
C ASN A 362 16.12 19.30 -18.98
N GLU A 363 16.48 20.13 -18.01
CA GLU A 363 17.87 20.34 -17.54
C GLU A 363 18.29 19.33 -16.46
N PHE A 364 17.36 18.55 -15.91
CA PHE A 364 17.66 17.64 -14.81
C PHE A 364 18.48 16.43 -15.28
N ILE A 365 19.63 16.25 -14.64
CA ILE A 365 20.47 15.06 -14.80
C ILE A 365 20.33 14.26 -13.50
N ILE A 366 19.78 13.04 -13.61
CA ILE A 366 19.67 12.13 -12.48
C ILE A 366 21.09 11.80 -11.97
N PRO A 367 21.42 12.07 -10.69
CA PRO A 367 22.72 11.76 -10.11
C PRO A 367 23.02 10.25 -10.16
N THR A 368 24.28 9.89 -10.37
CA THR A 368 24.72 8.49 -10.40
C THR A 368 24.68 7.80 -9.02
N THR A 369 24.41 8.54 -7.95
CA THR A 369 24.15 8.01 -6.60
C THR A 369 22.76 7.37 -6.48
N ILE A 370 21.85 7.67 -7.41
CA ILE A 370 20.50 7.13 -7.43
C ILE A 370 20.50 5.73 -8.07
N THR A 371 19.82 4.80 -7.41
CA THR A 371 19.64 3.41 -7.87
C THR A 371 18.19 3.03 -8.15
N LYS A 372 17.22 3.83 -7.71
CA LYS A 372 15.78 3.61 -7.96
C LYS A 372 15.09 4.94 -8.19
N LEU A 373 14.16 4.97 -9.15
CA LEU A 373 13.16 6.04 -9.23
C LEU A 373 11.95 5.62 -8.40
N GLY A 374 11.60 6.43 -7.40
CA GLY A 374 10.51 6.15 -6.48
C GLY A 374 9.14 6.29 -7.13
N ASP A 375 8.12 5.86 -6.40
CA ASP A 375 6.74 5.92 -6.84
C ASP A 375 6.31 7.38 -7.02
N TRP A 376 5.45 7.65 -8.02
CA TRP A 376 4.99 8.98 -8.42
C TRP A 376 6.09 10.03 -8.72
N CYS A 377 7.36 9.63 -8.91
CA CYS A 377 8.50 10.55 -8.98
C CYS A 377 8.35 11.63 -10.07
N PHE A 378 7.79 11.30 -11.22
CA PHE A 378 7.46 12.21 -12.32
C PHE A 378 5.96 12.16 -12.68
N TYR A 379 5.09 11.78 -11.74
CA TYR A 379 3.65 11.70 -11.95
C TYR A 379 3.06 13.03 -12.46
N GLU A 380 2.18 12.96 -13.47
CA GLU A 380 1.52 14.10 -14.12
C GLU A 380 2.49 15.20 -14.60
N TYR A 381 3.76 14.87 -14.88
CA TYR A 381 4.75 15.88 -15.28
C TYR A 381 4.59 16.28 -16.76
N SER A 382 3.58 17.10 -17.02
CA SER A 382 3.13 17.47 -18.37
C SER A 382 4.16 18.23 -19.22
N SER A 383 5.24 18.78 -18.63
CA SER A 383 6.30 19.50 -19.36
C SER A 383 7.59 18.68 -19.60
N LEU A 384 7.63 17.42 -19.15
CA LEU A 384 8.77 16.52 -19.38
C LEU A 384 8.74 15.98 -20.81
N ILE A 385 9.76 16.30 -21.62
CA ILE A 385 9.82 15.88 -23.03
C ILE A 385 10.65 14.61 -23.21
N SER A 386 11.76 14.52 -22.48
CA SER A 386 12.68 13.38 -22.47
C SER A 386 13.48 13.37 -21.18
N ILE A 387 13.90 12.19 -20.73
CA ILE A 387 14.78 12.02 -19.58
C ILE A 387 15.79 10.92 -19.85
N ASN A 388 17.06 11.15 -19.47
CA ASN A 388 18.08 10.12 -19.54
C ASN A 388 18.13 9.35 -18.22
N ILE A 389 17.80 8.06 -18.26
CA ILE A 389 17.87 7.17 -17.10
C ILE A 389 19.28 6.55 -17.03
N PRO A 390 20.10 6.88 -16.00
CA PRO A 390 21.46 6.35 -15.91
C PRO A 390 21.44 4.84 -15.60
N SER A 391 22.50 4.13 -15.99
CA SER A 391 22.64 2.68 -15.77
C SER A 391 22.80 2.26 -14.30
N THR A 392 22.78 3.23 -13.37
CA THR A 392 22.76 2.97 -11.93
C THR A 392 21.35 2.62 -11.44
N ILE A 393 20.31 2.99 -12.21
CA ILE A 393 18.91 2.69 -11.89
C ILE A 393 18.60 1.23 -12.22
N ASN A 394 18.03 0.52 -11.25
CA ASN A 394 17.59 -0.87 -11.40
C ASN A 394 16.06 -1.06 -11.33
N GLU A 395 15.32 -0.05 -10.87
CA GLU A 395 13.87 -0.11 -10.72
C GLU A 395 13.22 1.24 -11.01
N LEU A 396 12.09 1.19 -11.73
CA LEU A 396 11.14 2.28 -11.87
C LEU A 396 9.93 2.00 -10.98
N GLY A 397 9.60 2.94 -10.10
CA GLY A 397 8.48 2.84 -9.15
C GLY A 397 7.10 2.87 -9.82
N ASP A 398 6.10 2.63 -8.99
CA ASP A 398 4.69 2.69 -9.39
C ASP A 398 4.31 4.14 -9.75
N ASP A 399 3.53 4.33 -10.81
CA ASP A 399 3.11 5.63 -11.35
C ASP A 399 4.26 6.61 -11.68
N CYS A 400 5.50 6.11 -11.79
CA CYS A 400 6.69 6.95 -11.83
C CYS A 400 6.66 7.99 -12.98
N PHE A 401 6.15 7.65 -14.16
CA PHE A 401 5.94 8.56 -15.30
C PHE A 401 4.47 8.61 -15.73
N CYS A 402 3.54 8.15 -14.89
CA CYS A 402 2.12 8.14 -15.20
C CYS A 402 1.66 9.57 -15.54
N GLU A 403 0.88 9.69 -16.63
CA GLU A 403 0.38 10.94 -17.19
C GLU A 403 1.45 11.97 -17.60
N CYS A 404 2.68 11.53 -17.95
CA CYS A 404 3.66 12.39 -18.62
C CYS A 404 3.28 12.65 -20.10
N TYR A 405 2.24 13.44 -20.33
CA TYR A 405 1.64 13.66 -21.65
C TYR A 405 2.59 14.20 -22.72
N SER A 406 3.68 14.88 -22.36
CA SER A 406 4.67 15.41 -23.30
C SER A 406 5.90 14.52 -23.50
N LEU A 407 6.01 13.40 -22.77
CA LEU A 407 7.17 12.52 -22.86
C LEU A 407 7.17 11.83 -24.23
N THR A 408 8.11 12.21 -25.09
CA THR A 408 8.17 11.73 -26.48
C THR A 408 9.11 10.56 -26.68
N SER A 409 10.14 10.45 -25.84
CA SER A 409 11.12 9.38 -25.85
C SER A 409 11.70 9.16 -24.46
N ILE A 410 11.97 7.90 -24.15
CA ILE A 410 12.70 7.50 -22.94
C ILE A 410 13.59 6.29 -23.27
N ASN A 411 14.82 6.33 -22.78
CA ASN A 411 15.75 5.20 -22.91
C ASN A 411 15.77 4.41 -21.60
N ILE A 412 15.39 3.14 -21.67
CA ILE A 412 15.38 2.22 -20.51
C ILE A 412 16.71 1.44 -20.53
N PRO A 413 17.66 1.72 -19.62
CA PRO A 413 18.94 1.01 -19.59
C PRO A 413 18.74 -0.46 -19.20
N SER A 414 19.66 -1.33 -19.66
CA SER A 414 19.67 -2.78 -19.36
C SER A 414 19.96 -3.12 -17.89
N SER A 415 20.16 -2.12 -17.04
CA SER A 415 20.26 -2.29 -15.59
C SER A 415 18.91 -2.44 -14.91
N ILE A 416 17.81 -2.02 -15.57
CA ILE A 416 16.46 -2.09 -15.02
C ILE A 416 15.95 -3.52 -15.09
N SER A 417 15.49 -4.02 -13.93
CA SER A 417 14.85 -5.33 -13.79
C SER A 417 13.34 -5.25 -13.53
N LYS A 418 12.84 -4.08 -13.11
CA LYS A 418 11.43 -3.87 -12.74
C LYS A 418 10.88 -2.53 -13.23
N ILE A 419 9.67 -2.58 -13.80
CA ILE A 419 8.81 -1.44 -14.11
C ILE A 419 7.56 -1.54 -13.23
N GLY A 420 7.23 -0.49 -12.48
CA GLY A 420 6.11 -0.45 -11.54
C GLY A 420 4.72 -0.41 -12.16
N TYR A 421 3.69 -0.54 -11.32
CA TYR A 421 2.28 -0.38 -11.66
C TYR A 421 2.05 0.97 -12.36
N GLU A 422 1.31 0.99 -13.47
CA GLU A 422 0.96 2.21 -14.22
C GLU A 422 2.14 3.14 -14.56
N CYS A 423 3.39 2.64 -14.54
CA CYS A 423 4.60 3.48 -14.62
C CYS A 423 4.63 4.43 -15.82
N PHE A 424 4.13 4.04 -17.00
CA PHE A 424 3.98 4.90 -18.19
C PHE A 424 2.53 5.03 -18.64
N TYR A 425 1.57 4.83 -17.73
CA TYR A 425 0.14 4.99 -18.02
C TYR A 425 -0.14 6.37 -18.63
N ASN A 426 -0.92 6.41 -19.71
CA ASN A 426 -1.29 7.62 -20.43
C ASN A 426 -0.10 8.53 -20.85
N CYS A 427 1.10 7.98 -21.07
CA CYS A 427 2.19 8.66 -21.76
C CYS A 427 1.90 8.78 -23.28
N SER A 428 0.86 9.52 -23.64
CA SER A 428 0.25 9.50 -24.97
C SER A 428 1.13 10.05 -26.10
N SER A 429 2.15 10.86 -25.78
CA SER A 429 3.14 11.34 -26.78
C SER A 429 4.34 10.40 -26.96
N LEU A 430 4.44 9.33 -26.18
CA LEU A 430 5.60 8.44 -26.22
C LEU A 430 5.58 7.61 -27.51
N THR A 431 6.43 7.99 -28.47
CA THR A 431 6.40 7.42 -29.83
C THR A 431 7.08 6.06 -29.95
N SER A 432 8.05 5.79 -29.09
CA SER A 432 8.75 4.50 -29.01
C SER A 432 9.46 4.36 -27.67
N ILE A 433 9.60 3.13 -27.20
CA ILE A 433 10.38 2.78 -26.03
C ILE A 433 11.07 1.45 -26.27
N ASN A 434 12.38 1.38 -26.01
CA ASN A 434 13.12 0.13 -26.10
C ASN A 434 13.01 -0.62 -24.77
N ILE A 435 12.46 -1.82 -24.80
CA ILE A 435 12.30 -2.69 -23.62
C ILE A 435 13.48 -3.68 -23.57
N PRO A 436 14.47 -3.49 -22.68
CA PRO A 436 15.59 -4.42 -22.58
C PRO A 436 15.15 -5.78 -22.02
N SER A 437 15.83 -6.85 -22.43
CA SER A 437 15.58 -8.23 -21.94
C SER A 437 15.91 -8.45 -20.47
N SER A 438 16.49 -7.45 -19.79
CA SER A 438 16.78 -7.46 -18.36
C SER A 438 15.55 -7.30 -17.49
N ILE A 439 14.45 -6.77 -18.03
CA ILE A 439 13.21 -6.56 -17.26
C ILE A 439 12.53 -7.91 -17.05
N THR A 440 12.42 -8.28 -15.78
CA THR A 440 11.79 -9.53 -15.34
C THR A 440 10.47 -9.31 -14.62
N SER A 441 10.11 -8.07 -14.32
CA SER A 441 8.89 -7.70 -13.59
C SER A 441 8.26 -6.45 -14.22
N PHE A 442 7.00 -6.59 -14.60
CA PHE A 442 6.17 -5.50 -15.11
C PHE A 442 4.96 -5.32 -14.19
N GLY A 443 4.68 -4.08 -13.81
CA GLY A 443 3.46 -3.72 -13.14
C GLY A 443 2.28 -3.72 -14.11
N ARG A 444 1.09 -3.98 -13.57
CA ARG A 444 -0.16 -3.85 -14.31
C ARG A 444 -0.34 -2.43 -14.84
N GLY A 445 -0.91 -2.29 -16.04
CA GLY A 445 -1.20 -1.01 -16.68
C GLY A 445 0.03 -0.18 -17.05
N CYS A 446 1.25 -0.71 -16.89
CA CYS A 446 2.46 0.11 -17.00
C CYS A 446 2.71 0.75 -18.38
N PHE A 447 2.04 0.29 -19.44
CA PHE A 447 2.08 0.89 -20.78
C PHE A 447 0.69 1.22 -21.34
N TYR A 448 -0.37 1.11 -20.54
CA TYR A 448 -1.72 1.37 -21.02
C TYR A 448 -1.91 2.86 -21.36
N GLY A 449 -2.44 3.15 -22.55
CA GLY A 449 -2.62 4.52 -23.04
C GLY A 449 -1.33 5.21 -23.49
N CYS A 450 -0.19 4.50 -23.57
CA CYS A 450 1.04 5.09 -24.09
C CYS A 450 0.99 5.21 -25.62
N GLY A 451 1.68 6.23 -26.18
CA GLY A 451 1.65 6.50 -27.63
C GLY A 451 2.20 5.38 -28.53
N CYS A 452 2.95 4.44 -27.95
CA CYS A 452 3.55 3.29 -28.63
C CYS A 452 2.97 1.95 -28.17
N GLU A 453 1.81 1.97 -27.52
CA GLU A 453 1.14 0.77 -26.99
C GLU A 453 0.97 -0.32 -28.06
N GLU A 454 0.44 0.03 -29.24
CA GLU A 454 0.24 -0.92 -30.34
C GLU A 454 1.55 -1.57 -30.84
N GLU A 455 2.68 -0.88 -30.75
CA GLU A 455 3.99 -1.44 -31.10
C GLU A 455 4.50 -2.38 -30.01
N LEU A 456 4.32 -2.00 -28.75
CA LEU A 456 4.71 -2.80 -27.59
C LEU A 456 3.90 -4.10 -27.48
N MET A 457 2.63 -4.08 -27.83
CA MET A 457 1.77 -5.28 -27.87
C MET A 457 2.27 -6.36 -28.84
N LYS A 458 3.13 -6.00 -29.81
CA LYS A 458 3.77 -6.97 -30.73
C LYS A 458 4.93 -7.73 -30.09
N ASN A 459 5.43 -7.25 -28.93
CA ASN A 459 6.51 -7.91 -28.20
C ASN A 459 5.94 -8.98 -27.27
N GLU A 460 6.13 -10.24 -27.63
CA GLU A 460 5.66 -11.42 -26.87
C GLU A 460 6.27 -11.54 -25.47
N THR A 461 7.35 -10.79 -25.15
CA THR A 461 7.95 -10.81 -23.81
C THR A 461 7.23 -9.89 -22.81
N ILE A 462 6.32 -9.02 -23.25
CA ILE A 462 5.58 -8.08 -22.39
C ILE A 462 4.24 -8.72 -22.00
N PRO A 463 3.92 -8.87 -20.70
CA PRO A 463 2.63 -9.41 -20.27
C PRO A 463 1.45 -8.58 -20.76
N THR A 464 0.32 -9.23 -21.06
CA THR A 464 -0.87 -8.53 -21.57
C THR A 464 -1.44 -7.53 -20.56
N ASP A 465 -1.25 -7.76 -19.26
CA ASP A 465 -1.80 -6.90 -18.22
C ASP A 465 -1.04 -5.58 -18.08
N CYS A 466 0.09 -5.42 -18.79
CA CYS A 466 0.76 -4.12 -18.94
C CYS A 466 -0.09 -3.13 -19.75
N PHE A 467 -1.11 -3.61 -20.48
CA PHE A 467 -1.96 -2.87 -21.41
C PHE A 467 -3.44 -2.95 -21.01
N LYS A 468 -3.76 -3.11 -19.72
CA LYS A 468 -5.14 -3.24 -19.22
C LYS A 468 -5.37 -2.45 -17.95
#